data_AF-X0UN71-F1
#
_entry.id   AF-X0UN71-F1
#
_cell.length_a   1.000
_cell.length_b   1.000
_cell.length_c   1.000
_cell.angle_alpha   90.00
_cell.angle_beta   90.00
_cell.angle_gamma   90.00
#
_symmetry.space_group_name_H-M   'P 1'
#
loop_
_entity.id
_entity.type
_entity.pdbx_description
1 polymer ?
#
loop_
_entity_poly.entity_id
_entity_poly.type
_entity_poly.pdbx_seq_one_letter_code
_entity_poly.pdbx_strand_id
1 'polypeptide(L)'
;DTPETKHPKVGVMYFGPEATDFTTKLALGKQVTVYLEEHRTRGKFGRLLAYVQLPDDRFLNKVLLTEGFAYADLRFKHLFYNKYKRLEASARSEKRGLWQKVTREQLPEWLQRKPPKLLNK
;
A
#
# COMPACT_ATOMS: atom_id res chain seq x y z
N ASP A 1 2.28 1.62 0.64
CA ASP A 1 2.09 2.78 1.51
C ASP A 1 0.61 2.95 1.73
N THR A 2 0.09 2.70 2.93
CA THR A 2 -1.35 2.85 3.22
C THR A 2 -1.62 4.27 3.70
N PRO A 3 -2.79 4.87 3.42
CA PRO A 3 -3.17 6.11 4.08
C PRO A 3 -3.13 5.94 5.61
N GLU A 4 -2.51 6.88 6.31
CA GLU A 4 -2.24 6.76 7.74
C GLU A 4 -3.40 7.33 8.59
N THR A 5 -3.65 6.73 9.75
CA THR A 5 -4.60 7.25 10.76
C THR A 5 -3.94 8.15 11.80
N LYS A 6 -2.61 8.19 11.83
CA LYS A 6 -1.81 8.89 12.85
C LYS A 6 -0.65 9.69 12.23
N HIS A 7 -0.84 10.22 11.02
CA HIS A 7 0.22 10.96 10.35
C HIS A 7 0.52 12.25 11.14
N PRO A 8 1.77 12.53 11.53
CA PRO A 8 2.09 13.61 12.48
C PRO A 8 1.71 15.02 11.99
N LYS A 9 1.65 15.23 10.67
CA LYS A 9 1.31 16.53 10.07
C LYS A 9 -0.11 16.65 9.55
N VAL A 10 -0.71 15.53 9.15
CA VAL A 10 -1.95 15.49 8.36
C VAL A 10 -3.09 14.85 9.17
N GLY A 11 -2.77 14.18 10.28
CA GLY A 11 -3.73 13.44 11.08
C GLY A 11 -4.23 12.20 10.34
N VAL A 12 -5.56 12.07 10.25
CA VAL A 12 -6.22 10.97 9.55
C VAL A 12 -6.28 11.29 8.06
N MET A 13 -5.61 10.48 7.26
CA MET A 13 -5.70 10.57 5.80
C MET A 13 -6.98 9.93 5.27
N TYR A 14 -7.44 10.40 4.11
CA TYR A 14 -8.56 9.79 3.40
C TYR A 14 -8.29 8.29 3.19
N PHE A 15 -9.28 7.46 3.53
CA PHE A 15 -9.23 5.99 3.46
C PHE A 15 -8.30 5.30 4.48
N GLY A 16 -7.74 6.04 5.44
CA GLY A 16 -6.87 5.50 6.48
C GLY A 16 -7.58 4.55 7.46
N PRO A 17 -8.75 4.92 8.02
CA PRO A 17 -9.54 4.02 8.87
C PRO A 17 -9.93 2.72 8.14
N GLU A 18 -10.34 2.82 6.87
CA GLU A 18 -10.72 1.70 6.03
C GLU A 18 -9.54 0.77 5.74
N ALA A 19 -8.35 1.32 5.42
CA ALA A 19 -7.12 0.54 5.27
C ALA A 19 -6.68 -0.15 6.57
N THR A 20 -6.88 0.51 7.71
CA THR A 20 -6.59 -0.05 9.03
C THR A 20 -7.52 -1.22 9.34
N ASP A 21 -8.85 -1.03 9.18
CA ASP A 21 -9.85 -2.06 9.42
C ASP A 21 -9.67 -3.26 8.48
N PHE A 22 -9.45 -3.01 7.20
CA PHE A 22 -9.24 -4.06 6.20
C PHE A 22 -7.99 -4.90 6.51
N THR A 23 -6.87 -4.26 6.86
CA THR A 23 -5.64 -4.96 7.25
C THR A 23 -5.85 -5.77 8.54
N THR A 24 -6.56 -5.19 9.50
CA THR A 24 -6.88 -5.83 10.78
C THR A 24 -7.68 -7.11 10.57
N LYS A 25 -8.77 -7.05 9.78
CA LYS A 25 -9.59 -8.22 9.44
C LYS A 25 -8.80 -9.33 8.74
N LEU A 26 -7.80 -8.97 7.94
CA LEU A 26 -6.99 -9.94 7.22
C LEU A 26 -5.91 -10.61 8.06
N ALA A 27 -5.27 -9.89 9.00
CA ALA A 27 -4.05 -10.37 9.64
C ALA A 27 -4.08 -10.42 11.18
N LEU A 28 -4.92 -9.63 11.86
CA LEU A 28 -4.91 -9.58 13.32
C LEU A 28 -5.36 -10.93 13.91
N GLY A 29 -4.59 -11.44 14.87
CA GLY A 29 -4.86 -12.72 15.52
C GLY A 29 -4.63 -13.96 14.63
N LYS A 30 -4.06 -13.79 13.43
CA LYS A 30 -3.80 -14.90 12.50
C LYS A 30 -2.33 -15.27 12.45
N GLN A 31 -2.05 -16.54 12.23
CA GLN A 31 -0.71 -17.01 11.91
C GLN A 31 -0.35 -16.57 10.48
N VAL A 32 0.81 -15.94 10.31
CA VAL A 32 1.27 -15.44 9.01
C VAL A 32 2.71 -15.87 8.77
N THR A 33 3.07 -16.01 7.50
CA THR A 33 4.46 -16.25 7.08
C THR A 33 5.08 -14.92 6.65
N VAL A 34 6.28 -14.64 7.17
CA VAL A 34 7.02 -13.41 6.91
C VAL A 34 8.18 -13.72 5.95
N TYR A 35 8.16 -13.10 4.77
CA TYR A 35 9.22 -13.23 3.78
C TYR A 35 10.10 -11.98 3.77
N LEU A 36 11.40 -12.18 3.96
CA LEU A 36 12.41 -11.12 3.99
C LEU A 36 13.23 -11.12 2.71
N GLU A 37 13.67 -9.94 2.27
CA GLU A 37 14.71 -9.83 1.26
C GLU A 37 16.08 -9.93 1.95
N GLU A 38 16.91 -10.89 1.54
CA GLU A 38 18.17 -11.25 2.21
C GLU A 38 19.11 -10.05 2.40
N HIS A 39 19.25 -9.22 1.38
CA HIS A 39 20.20 -8.11 1.38
C HIS A 39 19.68 -6.83 2.07
N ARG A 40 18.41 -6.78 2.45
CA ARG A 40 17.81 -5.57 3.06
C ARG A 40 16.57 -5.87 3.90
N THR A 41 16.81 -6.35 5.11
CA THR A 41 15.73 -6.75 6.03
C THR A 41 15.16 -5.62 6.87
N ARG A 42 15.83 -4.46 6.98
CA ARG A 42 15.37 -3.33 7.81
C ARG A 42 15.41 -1.99 7.07
N GLY A 43 14.44 -1.14 7.39
CA GLY A 43 14.34 0.22 6.90
C GLY A 43 15.11 1.22 7.76
N LYS A 44 15.13 2.49 7.32
CA LYS A 44 15.85 3.59 8.00
C LYS A 44 15.45 3.86 9.45
N PHE A 45 14.27 3.40 9.85
CA PHE A 45 13.74 3.54 11.21
C PHE A 45 13.83 2.23 12.01
N GLY A 46 14.68 1.28 11.61
CA GLY A 46 14.85 -0.02 12.28
C GLY A 46 13.70 -1.01 12.09
N ARG A 47 12.57 -0.60 11.50
CA ARG A 47 11.43 -1.49 11.20
C ARG A 47 11.82 -2.60 10.21
N LEU A 48 11.30 -3.79 10.44
CA LEU A 48 11.44 -4.94 9.54
C LEU A 48 10.74 -4.65 8.20
N LEU A 49 11.41 -4.95 7.10
CA LEU A 49 10.87 -4.91 5.75
C LEU A 49 10.51 -6.34 5.34
N ALA A 50 9.24 -6.59 5.10
CA ALA A 50 8.76 -7.92 4.80
C ALA A 50 7.55 -7.93 3.87
N TYR A 51 7.37 -9.07 3.21
CA TYR A 51 6.11 -9.46 2.59
C TYR A 51 5.40 -10.45 3.50
N VAL A 52 4.12 -10.20 3.77
CA VAL A 52 3.33 -11.03 4.69
C VAL A 52 2.41 -11.92 3.87
N GLN A 53 2.52 -13.23 4.04
CA GLN A 53 1.59 -14.22 3.51
C GLN A 53 0.58 -14.61 4.58
N LEU A 54 -0.69 -14.55 4.21
CA LEU A 54 -1.86 -14.87 5.04
C LEU A 54 -2.09 -16.40 5.08
N PRO A 55 -2.93 -16.90 6.01
CA PRO A 55 -3.25 -18.33 6.10
C PRO A 55 -3.84 -18.95 4.82
N ASP A 56 -4.41 -18.14 3.94
CA ASP A 56 -5.02 -18.55 2.66
C ASP A 56 -4.06 -18.37 1.47
N ASP A 57 -2.75 -18.38 1.75
CA ASP A 57 -1.63 -18.23 0.80
C ASP A 57 -1.55 -16.89 0.05
N ARG A 58 -2.50 -15.97 0.27
CA ARG A 58 -2.45 -14.64 -0.34
C ARG A 58 -1.39 -13.78 0.35
N PHE A 59 -0.73 -12.93 -0.43
CA PHE A 59 0.17 -11.92 0.13
C PHE A 59 -0.58 -10.65 0.46
N LEU A 60 -0.58 -10.25 1.73
CA LEU A 60 -1.27 -9.05 2.23
C LEU A 60 -0.96 -7.81 1.41
N ASN A 61 0.32 -7.56 1.10
CA ASN A 61 0.75 -6.40 0.31
C ASN A 61 0.11 -6.38 -1.09
N LYS A 62 -0.07 -7.56 -1.73
CA LYS A 62 -0.73 -7.67 -3.04
C LYS A 62 -2.21 -7.40 -2.90
N VAL A 63 -2.86 -7.99 -1.89
CA VAL A 63 -4.30 -7.78 -1.62
C VAL A 63 -4.60 -6.31 -1.37
N LEU A 64 -3.81 -5.62 -0.56
CA LEU A 64 -4.00 -4.19 -0.29
C LEU A 64 -3.92 -3.32 -1.55
N LEU A 65 -3.01 -3.64 -2.47
CA LEU A 65 -2.89 -2.91 -3.74
C LEU A 65 -4.05 -3.24 -4.69
N THR A 66 -4.38 -4.53 -4.84
CA THR A 66 -5.47 -4.99 -5.69
C THR A 66 -6.81 -4.41 -5.27
N GLU A 67 -7.07 -4.33 -3.97
CA GLU A 67 -8.35 -3.82 -3.45
C GLU A 67 -8.37 -2.29 -3.29
N GLY A 68 -7.27 -1.59 -3.59
CA GLY A 68 -7.22 -0.13 -3.52
C GLY A 68 -7.15 0.43 -2.09
N PHE A 69 -6.50 -0.28 -1.17
CA PHE A 69 -6.27 0.16 0.22
C PHE A 69 -4.84 0.67 0.46
N ALA A 70 -3.97 0.59 -0.55
CA ALA A 70 -2.60 1.07 -0.48
C ALA A 70 -2.14 1.67 -1.81
N TYR A 71 -1.12 2.51 -1.72
CA TYR A 71 -0.32 3.00 -2.83
C TYR A 71 0.94 2.13 -3.01
N ALA A 72 1.31 1.84 -4.26
CA ALA A 72 2.60 1.26 -4.62
C ALA A 72 3.69 2.32 -4.38
N ASP A 73 4.56 2.09 -3.42
CA ASP A 73 5.60 3.07 -3.07
C ASP A 73 6.70 3.10 -4.15
N LEU A 74 6.61 4.08 -5.05
CA LEU A 74 7.54 4.23 -6.16
C LEU A 74 8.84 4.95 -5.78
N ARG A 75 9.03 5.32 -4.51
CA ARG A 75 10.25 6.01 -4.03
C ARG A 75 11.42 5.05 -3.85
N PHE A 76 11.16 3.76 -3.68
CA PHE A 76 12.18 2.75 -3.40
C PHE A 76 12.01 1.52 -4.31
N LYS A 77 13.11 1.04 -4.91
CA LYS A 77 13.12 -0.23 -5.65
C LYS A 77 13.10 -1.41 -4.68
N HIS A 78 12.37 -2.46 -5.04
CA HIS A 78 12.24 -3.72 -4.29
C HIS A 78 11.83 -4.84 -5.27
N LEU A 79 11.85 -6.11 -4.83
CA LEU A 79 11.66 -7.27 -5.70
C LEU A 79 10.38 -7.24 -6.54
N PHE A 80 9.27 -6.77 -5.96
CA PHE A 80 7.96 -6.71 -6.63
C PHE A 80 7.59 -5.34 -7.22
N TYR A 81 8.56 -4.42 -7.38
CA TYR A 81 8.30 -3.03 -7.79
C TYR A 81 7.39 -2.90 -9.03
N ASN A 82 7.75 -3.57 -10.13
CA ASN A 82 6.98 -3.52 -11.37
C ASN A 82 5.61 -4.20 -11.24
N LYS A 83 5.53 -5.25 -10.43
CA LYS A 83 4.26 -5.95 -10.16
C LYS A 83 3.31 -5.06 -9.38
N TYR A 84 3.79 -4.38 -8.34
CA TYR A 84 2.97 -3.51 -7.50
C TYR A 84 2.47 -2.28 -8.25
N LYS A 85 3.30 -1.71 -9.12
CA LYS A 85 2.86 -0.65 -10.04
C LYS A 85 1.68 -1.09 -10.91
N ARG A 86 1.70 -2.32 -11.45
CA ARG A 86 0.60 -2.85 -12.27
C ARG A 86 -0.66 -3.14 -11.46
N LEU A 87 -0.53 -3.67 -10.25
CA LEU A 87 -1.66 -3.93 -9.36
C LEU A 87 -2.38 -2.63 -8.99
N GLU A 88 -1.63 -1.58 -8.64
CA GLU A 88 -2.20 -0.26 -8.40
C GLU A 88 -2.89 0.30 -9.65
N ALA A 89 -2.27 0.20 -10.84
CA ALA A 89 -2.86 0.69 -12.07
C ALA A 89 -4.22 0.02 -12.38
N SER A 90 -4.33 -1.30 -12.19
CA SER A 90 -5.61 -2.04 -12.35
C SER A 90 -6.64 -1.62 -11.30
N ALA A 91 -6.26 -1.52 -10.02
CA ALA A 91 -7.18 -1.03 -8.98
C ALA A 91 -7.69 0.38 -9.27
N ARG A 92 -6.87 1.21 -9.92
CA ARG A 92 -7.23 2.57 -10.34
C ARG A 92 -8.19 2.59 -11.51
N SER A 93 -7.93 1.81 -12.57
CA SER A 93 -8.84 1.70 -13.71
C SER A 93 -10.20 1.13 -13.31
N GLU A 94 -10.22 0.21 -12.34
CA GLU A 94 -11.42 -0.43 -11.83
C GLU A 94 -12.09 0.36 -10.70
N LYS A 95 -11.54 1.53 -10.32
CA LYS A 95 -12.03 2.36 -9.22
C LYS A 95 -12.27 1.53 -7.95
N ARG A 96 -11.30 0.74 -7.51
CA ARG A 96 -11.37 -0.04 -6.26
C ARG A 96 -10.94 0.79 -5.06
N GLY A 97 -11.55 0.52 -3.90
CA GLY A 97 -11.19 1.14 -2.63
C GLY A 97 -11.12 2.67 -2.71
N LEU A 98 -9.98 3.23 -2.28
CA LEU A 98 -9.76 4.68 -2.27
C LEU A 98 -9.93 5.31 -3.65
N TRP A 99 -9.63 4.56 -4.73
CA TRP A 99 -9.62 5.07 -6.10
C TRP A 99 -11.00 5.43 -6.65
N GLN A 100 -12.09 5.10 -5.93
CA GLN A 100 -13.44 5.53 -6.30
C GLN A 100 -13.61 7.05 -6.26
N LYS A 101 -13.07 7.70 -5.22
CA LYS A 101 -13.37 9.10 -4.90
C LYS A 101 -12.16 9.89 -4.41
N VAL A 102 -10.97 9.30 -4.34
CA VAL A 102 -9.77 10.03 -3.91
C VAL A 102 -9.53 11.24 -4.81
N THR A 103 -9.32 12.41 -4.19
CA THR A 103 -8.90 13.62 -4.91
C THR A 103 -7.38 13.71 -4.96
N ARG A 104 -6.84 14.62 -5.80
CA ARG A 104 -5.39 14.78 -5.92
C ARG A 104 -4.77 15.20 -4.59
N GLU A 105 -5.43 16.08 -3.85
CA GLU A 105 -5.00 16.65 -2.58
C GLU A 105 -4.99 15.61 -1.46
N GLN A 106 -5.78 14.55 -1.60
CA GLN A 106 -5.85 13.43 -0.68
C GLN A 106 -4.77 12.36 -0.93
N LEU A 107 -4.05 12.42 -2.06
CA LEU A 107 -2.94 11.50 -2.32
C LEU A 107 -1.72 11.86 -1.43
N PRO A 108 -0.81 10.92 -1.15
CA PRO A 108 0.46 11.25 -0.50
C PRO A 108 1.23 12.32 -1.27
N GLU A 109 1.90 13.24 -0.58
CA GLU A 109 2.61 14.39 -1.19
C GLU A 109 3.53 13.99 -2.36
N TRP A 110 4.23 12.86 -2.22
CA TRP A 110 5.15 12.36 -3.25
C TRP A 110 4.44 11.92 -4.54
N LEU A 111 3.17 11.53 -4.45
CA LEU A 111 2.33 11.15 -5.57
C LEU A 111 1.62 12.37 -6.18
N GLN A 112 1.28 13.37 -5.36
CA GLN A 112 0.72 14.65 -5.83
C GLN A 112 1.66 15.40 -6.78
N ARG A 113 2.98 15.26 -6.60
CA ARG A 113 4.00 15.93 -7.44
C ARG A 113 4.22 15.24 -8.79
N LYS A 114 3.72 14.03 -9.00
CA LYS A 114 3.90 13.31 -10.26
C LYS A 114 2.94 13.85 -11.34
N PRO A 115 3.40 13.93 -12.61
CA PRO A 115 2.57 14.41 -13.70
C PRO A 115 1.33 13.52 -13.88
N PRO A 116 0.14 14.09 -14.15
CA PRO A 116 -1.13 13.35 -14.26
C PRO A 116 -1.09 12.18 -15.26
N LYS A 117 -0.25 12.27 -16.30
CA LYS A 117 -0.09 11.22 -17.31
C LYS A 117 0.45 9.88 -16.76
N LEU A 118 1.12 9.88 -15.60
CA LEU A 118 1.58 8.66 -14.92
C LEU A 118 0.51 8.05 -14.01
N LEU A 119 -0.58 8.79 -13.80
CA LEU A 119 -1.74 8.33 -13.07
C LEU A 119 -2.75 7.66 -14.05
N ASN A 120 -2.79 8.04 -15.32
CA ASN A 120 -3.83 7.54 -16.24
C ASN A 120 -3.35 6.47 -17.26
N LYS A 121 -2.29 5.71 -16.95
CA LYS A 121 -1.82 4.60 -17.78
C LYS A 121 -1.56 3.34 -16.96
#